data_AF-A0A6B2YQ16-F1
#
_entry.id   AF-A0A6B2YQ16-F1
#
_cell.length_a   1.000
_cell.length_b   1.000
_cell.length_c   1.000
_cell.angle_alpha   90.00
_cell.angle_beta   90.00
_cell.angle_gamma   90.00
#
_symmetry.space_group_name_H-M   'P 1'
#
loop_
_entity.id
_entity.type
_entity.pdbx_description
1 polymer ?
#
loop_
_entity_poly.entity_id
_entity_poly.type
_entity_poly.pdbx_seq_one_letter_code
_entity_poly.pdbx_strand_id
1 'polypeptide(L)'
;MSKPNKKVLRLATLRQSAEERGTATIPFEGVDGEAYSIPGPQFWPDSAHEAASVNDVPGMGRALLGEQYEQFTKGGNRSADLALVVEAYAEEQGVTLGESEGSQG
;
A
#
# COMPACT_ATOMS: atom_id res chain seq x y z
N MET A 1 -8.48 35.86 24.89
CA MET A 1 -8.69 34.80 23.87
C MET A 1 -7.37 34.07 23.66
N SER A 2 -7.26 32.82 24.12
CA SER A 2 -6.06 32.00 23.91
C SER A 2 -6.05 31.49 22.47
N LYS A 3 -5.03 31.84 21.70
CA LYS A 3 -4.80 31.30 20.35
C LYS A 3 -4.66 29.78 20.43
N PRO A 4 -5.26 29.00 19.51
CA PRO A 4 -5.05 27.56 19.49
C PRO A 4 -3.58 27.28 19.19
N ASN A 5 -2.92 26.59 20.12
CA ASN A 5 -1.54 26.16 19.96
C ASN A 5 -1.51 25.14 18.81
N LYS A 6 -0.88 25.48 17.66
CA LYS A 6 -0.77 24.54 16.54
C LYS A 6 0.07 23.34 17.00
N LYS A 7 -0.57 22.19 17.17
CA LYS A 7 0.11 20.94 17.54
C LYS A 7 1.06 20.56 16.40
N VAL A 8 2.37 20.56 16.66
CA VAL A 8 3.37 20.07 15.70
C VAL A 8 3.25 18.55 15.65
N LEU A 9 2.86 18.02 14.50
CA LEU A 9 2.84 16.57 14.25
C LEU A 9 4.26 16.09 13.96
N ARG A 10 4.64 14.93 14.51
CA ARG A 10 5.95 14.31 14.31
C ARG A 10 5.79 13.13 13.36
N LEU A 11 6.42 13.22 12.18
CA LEU A 11 6.31 12.18 11.15
C LEU A 11 6.75 10.80 11.66
N ALA A 12 7.83 10.73 12.44
CA ALA A 12 8.29 9.47 13.03
C ALA A 12 7.20 8.81 13.90
N THR A 13 6.52 9.58 14.74
CA THR A 13 5.40 9.09 15.55
C THR A 13 4.23 8.62 14.68
N LEU A 14 3.91 9.36 13.61
CA LEU A 14 2.83 8.96 12.69
C LEU A 14 3.13 7.64 11.98
N ARG A 15 4.39 7.42 11.55
CA ARG A 15 4.84 6.17 10.93
C ARG A 15 4.76 5.00 11.90
N GLN A 16 5.33 5.18 13.09
CA GLN A 16 5.26 4.16 14.14
C GLN A 16 3.81 3.77 14.46
N SER A 17 2.92 4.74 14.63
CA SER A 17 1.50 4.43 14.89
C SER A 17 0.81 3.69 13.75
N ALA A 18 1.26 3.84 12.50
CA ALA A 18 0.70 3.12 11.37
C ALA A 18 1.26 1.68 11.25
N GLU A 19 2.51 1.45 11.66
CA GLU A 19 3.08 0.11 11.88
C GLU A 19 2.34 -0.62 13.00
N GLU A 20 2.11 0.02 14.15
CA GLU A 20 1.39 -0.55 15.30
C GLU A 20 -0.07 -0.93 14.97
N ARG A 21 -0.69 -0.25 14.00
CA ARG A 21 -2.03 -0.59 13.50
C ARG A 21 -2.05 -1.75 12.48
N GLY A 22 -0.89 -2.28 12.10
CA GLY A 22 -0.80 -3.32 11.08
C GLY A 22 -1.10 -2.83 9.66
N THR A 23 -1.06 -1.52 9.43
CA THR A 23 -1.36 -0.93 8.11
C THR A 23 -0.13 -0.69 7.25
N ALA A 24 1.05 -0.91 7.82
CA ALA A 24 2.32 -0.65 7.15
C ALA A 24 2.63 -1.68 6.06
N THR A 25 2.15 -2.91 6.21
CA THR A 25 2.39 -4.02 5.29
C THR A 25 1.11 -4.82 5.08
N ILE A 26 0.95 -5.34 3.87
CA ILE A 26 -0.17 -6.19 3.47
C ILE A 26 0.41 -7.58 3.20
N PRO A 27 0.21 -8.56 4.11
CA PRO A 27 0.59 -9.95 3.86
C PRO A 27 -0.43 -10.62 2.92
N PHE A 28 0.04 -11.49 2.03
CA PHE A 28 -0.83 -12.26 1.15
C PHE A 28 -0.15 -13.56 0.69
N GLU A 29 -0.94 -14.51 0.22
CA GLU A 29 -0.46 -15.78 -0.36
C GLU A 29 -0.51 -15.68 -1.90
N GLY A 30 0.56 -16.12 -2.58
CA GLY A 30 0.60 -16.23 -4.03
C GLY A 30 -0.12 -17.47 -4.54
N VAL A 31 -0.31 -17.57 -5.87
CA VAL A 31 -0.93 -18.75 -6.51
C VAL A 31 -0.05 -20.01 -6.40
N ASP A 32 1.23 -19.83 -6.07
CA ASP A 32 2.21 -20.85 -5.72
C ASP A 32 2.09 -21.35 -4.27
N GLY A 33 1.23 -20.73 -3.45
CA GLY A 33 1.09 -21.04 -2.02
C GLY A 33 2.19 -20.43 -1.14
N GLU A 34 3.09 -19.63 -1.71
CA GLU A 34 4.13 -18.93 -0.97
C GLU A 34 3.60 -17.62 -0.37
N ALA A 35 4.13 -17.25 0.79
CA ALA A 35 3.75 -16.01 1.47
C ALA A 35 4.60 -14.83 0.98
N TYR A 36 3.93 -13.73 0.69
CA TYR A 36 4.53 -12.47 0.25
C TYR A 36 3.98 -11.31 1.07
N SER A 37 4.66 -10.16 0.97
CA SER A 37 4.12 -8.91 1.51
C SER A 37 4.51 -7.71 0.65
N ILE A 38 3.61 -6.73 0.58
CA ILE A 38 3.84 -5.41 -0.01
C ILE A 38 3.59 -4.31 1.05
N PRO A 39 4.17 -3.11 0.89
CA PRO A 39 3.81 -1.99 1.73
C PRO A 39 2.35 -1.56 1.51
N GLY A 40 1.70 -1.06 2.56
CA GLY A 40 0.40 -0.40 2.43
C GLY A 40 0.50 0.84 1.52
N PRO A 41 -0.58 1.26 0.82
CA PRO A 41 -0.53 2.36 -0.16
C PRO A 41 0.09 3.67 0.34
N GLN A 42 -0.13 3.99 1.62
CA GLN A 42 0.45 5.17 2.27
C GLN A 42 1.96 5.08 2.57
N PHE A 43 2.56 3.91 2.33
CA PHE A 43 3.98 3.60 2.52
C PHE A 43 4.68 3.18 1.23
N TRP A 44 4.03 3.30 0.08
CA TRP A 44 4.65 2.97 -1.19
C TRP A 44 5.88 3.85 -1.45
N PRO A 45 6.97 3.26 -1.98
CA PRO A 45 8.13 4.05 -2.38
C PRO A 45 7.78 4.91 -3.61
N ASP A 46 8.50 6.02 -3.78
CA ASP A 46 8.29 6.93 -4.91
C ASP A 46 8.36 6.21 -6.27
N SER A 47 9.23 5.20 -6.40
CA SER A 47 9.36 4.38 -7.60
C SER A 47 8.08 3.61 -7.96
N ALA A 48 7.25 3.25 -6.99
CA ALA A 48 5.96 2.62 -7.26
C ALA A 48 4.96 3.64 -7.83
N HIS A 49 4.96 4.88 -7.33
CA HIS A 49 4.15 5.98 -7.86
C HIS A 49 4.57 6.38 -9.28
N GLU A 50 5.89 6.46 -9.51
CA GLU A 50 6.44 6.72 -10.84
C GLU A 50 6.02 5.64 -11.83
N ALA A 51 6.15 4.37 -11.47
CA ALA A 51 5.73 3.25 -12.32
C ALA A 51 4.23 3.29 -12.62
N ALA A 52 3.39 3.59 -11.61
CA ALA A 52 1.95 3.74 -11.80
C ALA A 52 1.60 4.88 -12.78
N SER A 53 2.31 6.01 -12.72
CA SER A 53 2.05 7.18 -13.58
C SER A 53 2.22 6.90 -15.08
N VAL A 54 3.03 5.89 -15.42
CA VAL A 54 3.29 5.45 -16.80
C VAL A 54 2.68 4.09 -17.12
N ASN A 55 1.83 3.55 -16.25
CA ASN A 55 1.24 2.20 -16.36
C ASN A 55 2.29 1.08 -16.52
N ASP A 56 3.47 1.22 -15.91
CA ASP A 56 4.49 0.18 -15.86
C ASP A 56 4.18 -0.84 -14.76
N VAL A 57 3.31 -1.80 -15.09
CA VAL A 57 2.84 -2.83 -14.16
C VAL A 57 3.99 -3.69 -13.60
N PRO A 58 4.95 -4.19 -14.42
CA PRO A 58 6.15 -4.86 -13.89
C PRO A 58 7.04 -3.97 -13.03
N GLY A 59 7.21 -2.69 -13.40
CA GLY A 59 7.96 -1.72 -12.60
C GLY A 59 7.35 -1.50 -11.22
N MET A 60 6.03 -1.38 -11.16
CA MET A 60 5.28 -1.27 -9.90
C MET A 60 5.46 -2.53 -9.06
N GLY A 61 5.36 -3.72 -9.67
CA GLY A 61 5.60 -4.98 -8.97
C GLY A 61 7.00 -5.07 -8.37
N ARG A 62 8.05 -4.66 -9.09
CA ARG A 62 9.42 -4.62 -8.57
C ARG A 62 9.57 -3.63 -7.42
N ALA A 63 8.95 -2.45 -7.53
CA ALA A 63 9.00 -1.43 -6.50
C ALA A 63 8.33 -1.88 -5.19
N LEU A 64 7.19 -2.59 -5.29
CA LEU A 64 6.42 -3.02 -4.13
C LEU A 64 6.97 -4.28 -3.46
N LEU A 65 7.41 -5.27 -4.23
CA LEU A 65 7.89 -6.56 -3.70
C LEU A 65 9.38 -6.54 -3.36
N GLY A 66 10.16 -5.66 -3.99
CA GLY A 66 11.61 -5.59 -3.81
C GLY A 66 12.29 -6.92 -4.14
N GLU A 67 13.05 -7.44 -3.18
CA GLU A 67 13.81 -8.70 -3.31
C GLU A 67 12.90 -9.92 -3.57
N GLN A 68 11.63 -9.88 -3.14
CA GLN A 68 10.67 -10.97 -3.32
C GLN A 68 10.17 -11.10 -4.76
N TYR A 69 10.35 -10.07 -5.60
CA TYR A 69 9.75 -10.00 -6.94
C TYR A 69 10.17 -11.17 -7.85
N GLU A 70 11.44 -11.58 -7.77
CA GLU A 70 11.94 -12.67 -8.59
C GLU A 70 11.30 -14.01 -8.20
N GLN A 71 11.17 -14.29 -6.89
CA GLN A 71 10.50 -15.48 -6.40
C GLN A 71 9.01 -15.46 -6.78
N PHE A 72 8.34 -14.32 -6.54
CA PHE A 72 6.93 -14.12 -6.86
C PHE A 72 6.61 -14.46 -8.34
N THR A 73 7.40 -13.92 -9.26
CA THR A 73 7.21 -14.17 -10.71
C THR A 73 7.60 -15.59 -11.12
N LYS A 74 8.62 -16.20 -10.50
CA LYS A 74 8.97 -17.61 -10.70
C LYS A 74 7.87 -18.56 -10.23
N GLY A 75 7.12 -18.18 -9.20
CA GLY A 75 5.93 -18.89 -8.72
C GLY A 75 4.72 -18.83 -9.67
N GLY A 76 4.82 -18.12 -10.79
CA GLY A 76 3.73 -17.98 -11.75
C GLY A 76 2.74 -16.85 -11.41
N ASN A 77 3.03 -16.06 -10.37
CA ASN A 77 2.26 -14.86 -10.06
C ASN A 77 2.58 -13.72 -11.04
N ARG A 78 1.63 -12.80 -11.22
CA ARG A 78 1.77 -11.64 -12.12
C ARG A 78 1.77 -10.35 -11.32
N SER A 79 2.54 -9.36 -11.75
CA SER A 79 2.53 -8.04 -11.09
C SER A 79 1.16 -7.37 -11.11
N ALA A 80 0.31 -7.71 -12.10
CA ALA A 80 -1.07 -7.26 -12.16
C ALA A 80 -1.94 -7.81 -11.02
N ASP A 81 -1.60 -8.97 -10.45
CA ASP A 81 -2.35 -9.58 -9.35
C ASP A 81 -2.21 -8.76 -8.05
N LEU A 82 -1.17 -7.92 -7.93
CA LEU A 82 -1.02 -7.01 -6.80
C LEU A 82 -2.15 -5.97 -6.72
N ALA A 83 -2.82 -5.65 -7.84
CA ALA A 83 -4.00 -4.79 -7.82
C ALA A 83 -5.14 -5.42 -7.01
N LEU A 84 -5.32 -6.75 -7.11
CA LEU A 84 -6.34 -7.48 -6.37
C LEU A 84 -6.04 -7.48 -4.86
N VAL A 85 -4.76 -7.61 -4.50
CA VAL A 85 -4.31 -7.53 -3.09
C VAL A 85 -4.62 -6.16 -2.49
N VAL A 86 -4.35 -5.08 -3.25
CA VAL A 86 -4.60 -3.70 -2.81
C VAL A 86 -6.10 -3.41 -2.71
N GLU A 87 -6.90 -3.89 -3.66
CA GLU A 87 -8.36 -3.78 -3.65
C GLU A 87 -8.97 -4.47 -2.43
N ALA A 88 -8.61 -5.74 -2.19
CA ALA A 88 -9.07 -6.50 -1.03
C ALA A 88 -8.69 -5.80 0.30
N TYR A 89 -7.45 -5.29 0.40
CA TYR A 89 -7.03 -4.54 1.58
C TYR A 89 -7.83 -3.24 1.78
N ALA A 90 -8.13 -2.51 0.71
CA ALA A 90 -8.95 -1.30 0.79
C ALA A 90 -10.37 -1.60 1.31
N GLU A 91 -10.98 -2.67 0.81
CA GLU A 91 -12.29 -3.15 1.28
C GLU A 91 -12.27 -3.50 2.77
N GLU A 92 -11.23 -4.20 3.26
CA GLU A 92 -11.09 -4.54 4.68
C GLU A 92 -10.92 -3.31 5.59
N GLN A 93 -10.22 -2.27 5.11
CA GLN A 93 -10.06 -1.02 5.85
C GLN A 93 -11.33 -0.16 5.86
N GLY A 94 -12.41 -0.60 5.21
CA GLY A 94 -13.64 0.17 5.04
C GLY A 94 -13.43 1.41 4.15
N VAL A 95 -12.40 1.39 3.31
CA VAL A 95 -12.10 2.46 2.35
C VAL A 95 -12.54 1.96 0.99
N THR A 96 -13.68 2.44 0.50
CA THR A 96 -14.01 2.27 -0.93
C THR A 96 -13.03 3.16 -1.70
N LEU A 97 -12.21 2.54 -2.56
CA LEU A 97 -11.31 3.26 -3.48
C LEU A 97 -12.16 3.93 -4.58
N GLY A 98 -13.00 4.90 -4.18
CA GLY A 98 -14.04 5.48 -5.03
C GLY A 98 -14.96 6.49 -4.33
N GLU A 99 -15.12 6.46 -3.00
CA GLU A 99 -15.97 7.44 -2.29
C GLU A 99 -15.12 8.47 -1.54
N SER A 100 -14.48 9.35 -2.31
CA SER A 100 -14.07 10.67 -1.82
C SER A 100 -14.87 11.77 -2.52
N GLU A 101 -16.15 11.52 -2.80
CA GLU A 101 -17.09 12.56 -3.20
C GLU A 101 -18.36 12.50 -2.35
N GLY A 102 -18.49 13.47 -1.44
CA GLY A 102 -19.78 13.96 -0.96
C GLY A 102 -20.32 13.32 0.31
N SER A 103 -19.95 13.87 1.47
CA SER A 103 -20.92 14.04 2.55
C SER A 103 -20.64 15.34 3.31
N GLN A 104 -21.18 16.43 2.77
CA GLN A 104 -21.73 17.50 3.60
C GLN A 104 -23.17 17.10 3.93
N GLY A 105 -23.44 16.88 5.20
CA GLY A 105 -24.77 16.85 5.80
C GLY A 105 -24.72 17.60 7.13
#